data_AF-A0A1L3JM38-F1
#
_entry.id   AF-A0A1L3JM38-F1
#
_cell.length_a   1.000
_cell.length_b   1.000
_cell.length_c   1.000
_cell.angle_alpha   90.00
_cell.angle_beta   90.00
_cell.angle_gamma   90.00
#
_symmetry.space_group_name_H-M   'P 1'
#
loop_
_entity.id
_entity.type
_entity.pdbx_description
1 polymer ?
#
loop_
_entity_poly.entity_id
_entity_poly.type
_entity_poly.pdbx_seq_one_letter_code
_entity_poly.pdbx_strand_id
1 'polypeptide(L)'
;MKSKLLFLVVVFVLSNKAFTFQIKKLTFGELSFISKLPDPKSINYPNCNFSVVLLTSENEKISVIFRGIKNNELLVASTLKKGDKLKLNLVPFKNTSSEIQQMQLSDDIEDFDLPIYFASNFSKVKSYLKKNKVNKNKVKEEKLVIKPRSRFAIKQRKKYIKKDLKALRKRYKKEGSSNWESWYDSTLDYRKEYIKSFSKKEEKWVENSFFSAGKAFHKQKEGNFVDAMVEFKDYLNKFNIDLILVRVPYKGEICADLFIEHPPENLIIDPYVLKITKELLENDLEVINITPRLIKERLNSPLTYFYNDFTESHPGEKVSLVIADEVVNRVKRYPFFKKESKKENIISEKKENQFRNRKKYKWPNGNDIYQATDDITYSAVINEQKTPFLLTDKSKSSILFVGNSFLAYPSFKKGASVPHYFKQQSNITPDVFLRSGGSGFGRLIFKNGEKYLEGKKVLVYIVHPDHFQGDVLKIPEAYKFKKDEFLEKK
;
A
#
# COMPACT_ATOMS: atom_id res chain seq x y z
N MET A 1 -39.36 54.06 30.15
CA MET A 1 -38.20 53.35 30.72
C MET A 1 -38.65 52.06 31.39
N LYS A 2 -38.33 50.89 30.82
CA LYS A 2 -38.12 49.61 31.50
C LYS A 2 -37.62 48.60 30.45
N SER A 3 -36.30 48.42 30.42
CA SER A 3 -35.57 47.47 29.58
C SER A 3 -35.68 46.08 30.19
N LYS A 4 -36.06 45.07 29.38
CA LYS A 4 -35.92 43.65 29.70
C LYS A 4 -34.69 43.12 28.98
N LEU A 5 -33.65 42.84 29.75
CA LEU A 5 -32.43 42.18 29.30
C LEU A 5 -32.67 40.66 29.33
N LEU A 6 -32.66 40.03 28.16
CA LEU A 6 -32.78 38.58 27.99
C LEU A 6 -31.37 37.98 28.09
N PHE A 7 -31.08 37.27 29.19
CA PHE A 7 -29.82 36.53 29.37
C PHE A 7 -29.89 35.22 28.59
N LEU A 8 -29.14 35.13 27.50
CA LEU A 8 -28.99 33.92 26.71
C LEU A 8 -27.89 33.05 27.35
N VAL A 9 -28.27 31.97 28.01
CA VAL A 9 -27.32 30.96 28.54
C VAL A 9 -26.81 30.12 27.37
N VAL A 10 -25.56 30.36 26.96
CA VAL A 10 -24.83 29.53 26.00
C VAL A 10 -24.42 28.23 26.70
N VAL A 11 -25.09 27.13 26.37
CA VAL A 11 -24.68 25.79 26.76
C VAL A 11 -23.49 25.38 25.90
N PHE A 12 -22.29 25.46 26.47
CA PHE A 12 -21.08 24.85 25.91
C PHE A 12 -21.23 23.33 25.96
N VAL A 13 -21.52 22.71 24.82
CA VAL A 13 -21.41 21.26 24.64
C VAL A 13 -19.91 20.93 24.62
N LEU A 14 -19.38 20.58 25.80
CA LEU A 14 -18.07 19.95 25.92
C LEU A 14 -18.09 18.66 25.11
N SER A 15 -17.33 18.65 24.01
CA SER A 15 -17.06 17.46 23.23
C SER A 15 -16.37 16.44 24.13
N ASN A 16 -17.12 15.44 24.60
CA ASN A 16 -16.60 14.24 25.23
C ASN A 16 -15.73 13.47 24.22
N LYS A 17 -14.48 13.88 24.07
CA LYS A 17 -13.43 12.96 23.63
C LYS A 17 -13.30 11.95 24.76
N ALA A 18 -14.03 10.84 24.64
CA ALA A 18 -13.84 9.67 25.47
C ALA A 18 -12.34 9.32 25.43
N PHE A 19 -11.64 9.70 26.50
CA PHE A 19 -10.27 9.32 26.73
C PHE A 19 -10.32 7.82 27.04
N THR A 20 -10.30 7.00 26.01
CA THR A 20 -10.05 5.57 26.18
C THR A 20 -8.72 5.45 26.90
N PHE A 21 -8.76 5.08 28.18
CA PHE A 21 -7.59 4.77 28.97
C PHE A 21 -6.78 3.71 28.21
N GLN A 22 -5.71 4.15 27.55
CA GLN A 22 -4.76 3.22 26.96
C GLN A 22 -4.11 2.46 28.10
N ILE A 23 -4.43 1.17 28.23
CA ILE A 23 -3.79 0.27 29.18
C ILE A 23 -2.29 0.26 28.87
N LYS A 24 -1.51 1.00 29.67
CA LYS A 24 -0.05 0.99 29.61
C LYS A 24 0.43 -0.18 30.46
N LYS A 25 1.06 -1.18 29.84
CA LYS A 25 1.72 -2.29 30.56
C LYS A 25 3.15 -1.86 30.88
N LEU A 26 3.48 -1.71 32.15
CA LEU A 26 4.87 -1.61 32.58
C LEU A 26 5.54 -2.99 32.42
N THR A 27 6.65 -3.07 31.69
CA THR A 27 7.33 -4.34 31.39
C THR A 27 8.84 -4.18 31.56
N PHE A 28 9.48 -5.20 32.11
CA PHE A 28 10.94 -5.31 32.16
C PHE A 28 11.37 -6.42 31.20
N GLY A 29 12.55 -6.29 30.60
CA GLY A 29 13.07 -7.32 29.70
C GLY A 29 14.46 -7.03 29.17
N GLU A 30 15.00 -7.96 28.42
CA GLU A 30 16.30 -7.87 27.75
C GLU A 30 16.13 -7.94 26.24
N LEU A 31 16.83 -7.06 25.52
CA LEU A 31 16.82 -7.06 24.06
C LEU A 31 17.58 -8.25 23.52
N SER A 32 16.89 -9.13 22.80
CA SER A 32 17.49 -10.30 22.14
C SER A 32 17.79 -10.06 20.65
N PHE A 33 17.08 -9.12 20.02
CA PHE A 33 17.27 -8.73 18.62
C PHE A 33 16.88 -7.27 18.41
N ILE A 34 17.52 -6.60 17.45
CA ILE A 34 17.23 -5.22 17.04
C ILE A 34 17.30 -5.13 15.51
N SER A 35 16.26 -4.60 14.87
CA SER A 35 16.26 -4.33 13.43
C SER A 35 17.20 -3.19 13.10
N LYS A 36 17.88 -3.27 11.95
CA LYS A 36 18.81 -2.24 11.53
C LYS A 36 18.04 -0.98 11.14
N LEU A 37 18.35 0.15 11.77
CA LEU A 37 17.86 1.44 11.31
C LEU A 37 18.66 1.87 10.06
N PRO A 38 18.00 2.45 9.05
CA PRO A 38 18.70 3.06 7.93
C PRO A 38 19.39 4.36 8.38
N ASP A 39 20.38 4.82 7.61
CA ASP A 39 21.01 6.13 7.87
C ASP A 39 19.98 7.25 7.62
N PRO A 40 19.67 8.11 8.62
CA PRO A 40 18.72 9.21 8.46
C PRO A 40 19.04 10.15 7.29
N LYS A 41 20.31 10.30 6.91
CA LYS A 41 20.72 11.15 5.78
C LYS A 41 20.46 10.50 4.42
N SER A 42 20.36 9.17 4.40
CA SER A 42 20.18 8.38 3.18
C SER A 42 18.71 8.12 2.82
N ILE A 43 17.78 8.30 3.78
CA ILE A 43 16.36 8.00 3.59
C ILE A 43 15.57 9.22 3.15
N ASN A 44 14.53 8.98 2.33
CA ASN A 44 13.68 10.04 1.79
C ASN A 44 12.42 10.33 2.64
N TYR A 45 12.36 9.83 3.88
CA TYR A 45 11.26 10.01 4.82
C TYR A 45 11.75 10.52 6.18
N PRO A 46 11.08 11.52 6.78
CA PRO A 46 11.58 12.18 7.99
C PRO A 46 11.52 11.31 9.24
N ASN A 47 10.65 10.29 9.28
CA ASN A 47 10.38 9.51 10.48
C ASN A 47 10.45 8.02 10.18
N CYS A 48 11.11 7.26 11.06
CA CYS A 48 11.24 5.82 10.94
C CYS A 48 11.13 5.16 12.33
N ASN A 49 10.30 4.13 12.40
CA ASN A 49 10.27 3.20 13.50
C ASN A 49 11.20 2.02 13.22
N PHE A 50 11.63 1.32 14.26
CA PHE A 50 12.28 0.02 14.14
C PHE A 50 11.74 -0.96 15.17
N SER A 51 11.81 -2.24 14.85
CA SER A 51 11.36 -3.31 15.75
C SER A 51 12.53 -3.91 16.51
N VAL A 52 12.28 -4.32 17.76
CA VAL A 52 13.18 -5.15 18.57
C VAL A 52 12.44 -6.38 19.11
N VAL A 53 13.15 -7.46 19.40
CA VAL A 53 12.63 -8.60 20.17
C VAL A 53 13.07 -8.46 21.62
N LEU A 54 12.11 -8.32 22.52
CA LEU A 54 12.34 -8.26 23.97
C LEU A 54 11.98 -9.61 24.59
N LEU A 55 12.91 -10.20 25.33
CA LEU A 55 12.61 -11.28 26.27
C LEU A 55 12.22 -10.64 27.60
N THR A 56 10.94 -10.73 27.97
CA THR A 56 10.42 -10.11 29.19
C THR A 56 10.92 -10.81 30.45
N SER A 57 10.79 -10.13 31.59
CA SER A 57 11.01 -10.74 32.91
C SER A 57 10.08 -11.91 33.23
N GLU A 58 8.98 -12.05 32.48
CA GLU A 58 8.02 -13.17 32.53
C GLU A 58 8.44 -14.32 31.57
N ASN A 59 9.64 -14.25 30.98
CA ASN A 59 10.18 -15.18 29.99
C ASN A 59 9.34 -15.29 28.72
N GLU A 60 8.74 -14.17 28.30
CA GLU A 60 7.96 -14.08 27.07
C GLU A 60 8.75 -13.32 26.02
N LYS A 61 8.73 -13.80 24.78
CA LYS A 61 9.21 -12.99 23.68
C LYS A 61 8.08 -12.08 23.21
N ILE A 62 8.37 -10.79 23.04
CA ILE A 62 7.46 -9.82 22.45
C ILE A 62 8.21 -8.96 21.43
N SER A 63 7.49 -8.43 20.44
CA SER A 63 8.02 -7.47 19.49
C SER A 63 7.69 -6.07 20.00
N VAL A 64 8.69 -5.21 20.13
CA VAL A 64 8.51 -3.84 20.59
C VAL A 64 8.97 -2.88 19.50
N ILE A 65 8.08 -1.97 19.11
CA ILE A 65 8.36 -0.93 18.13
C ILE A 65 8.79 0.32 18.86
N PHE A 66 9.93 0.87 18.43
CA PHE A 66 10.48 2.13 18.89
C PHE A 66 10.49 3.15 17.75
N ARG A 67 10.35 4.43 18.10
CA ARG A 67 10.71 5.52 17.18
C ARG A 67 12.23 5.64 17.15
N GLY A 68 12.83 5.37 16.01
CA GLY A 68 14.28 5.44 15.81
C GLY A 68 14.75 6.73 15.17
N ILE A 69 13.95 7.27 14.24
CA ILE A 69 14.25 8.49 13.51
C ILE A 69 13.05 9.44 13.58
N LYS A 70 13.30 10.72 13.86
CA LYS A 70 12.31 11.78 13.75
C LYS A 70 12.94 13.01 13.10
N ASN A 71 12.28 13.59 12.11
CA ASN A 71 12.79 14.72 11.32
C ASN A 71 14.23 14.50 10.80
N ASN A 72 14.53 13.30 10.30
CA ASN A 72 15.88 12.88 9.84
C ASN A 72 16.96 12.89 10.93
N GLU A 73 16.58 12.90 12.21
CA GLU A 73 17.51 12.79 13.33
C GLU A 73 17.30 11.47 14.08
N LEU A 74 18.41 10.86 14.50
CA LEU A 74 18.37 9.67 15.36
C LEU A 74 17.85 10.04 16.74
N LEU A 75 16.90 9.25 17.25
CA LEU A 75 16.40 9.37 18.61
C LEU A 75 17.19 8.49 19.57
N VAL A 76 17.11 8.75 20.87
CA VAL A 76 17.83 7.99 21.92
C VAL A 76 17.64 6.46 21.79
N ALA A 77 16.47 6.00 21.32
CA ALA A 77 16.20 4.59 21.09
C ALA A 77 17.14 3.94 20.05
N SER A 78 17.71 4.70 19.10
CA SER A 78 18.67 4.17 18.12
C SER A 78 19.99 3.71 18.75
N THR A 79 20.26 4.08 20.00
CA THR A 79 21.47 3.66 20.74
C THR A 79 21.31 2.31 21.45
N LEU A 80 20.12 1.70 21.35
CA LEU A 80 19.84 0.39 21.92
C LEU A 80 20.68 -0.69 21.22
N LYS A 81 21.16 -1.66 22.00
CA LYS A 81 21.96 -2.79 21.54
C LYS A 81 21.43 -4.10 22.11
N LYS A 82 21.68 -5.21 21.42
CA LYS A 82 21.39 -6.55 21.94
C LYS A 82 22.05 -6.72 23.32
N GLY A 83 21.32 -7.28 24.28
CA GLY A 83 21.72 -7.42 25.68
C GLY A 83 21.34 -6.25 26.58
N ASP A 84 20.89 -5.11 26.04
CA ASP A 84 20.36 -4.03 26.87
C ASP A 84 19.14 -4.49 27.67
N LYS A 85 19.14 -4.21 28.97
CA LYS A 85 18.02 -4.47 29.88
C LYS A 85 17.20 -3.21 30.03
N LEU A 86 15.90 -3.32 29.79
CA LEU A 86 14.99 -2.17 29.68
C LEU A 86 13.83 -2.25 30.67
N LYS A 87 13.41 -1.07 31.13
CA LYS A 87 12.09 -0.80 31.72
C LYS A 87 11.26 -0.05 30.70
N LEU A 88 10.08 -0.57 30.36
CA LEU A 88 9.27 -0.12 29.22
C LEU A 88 7.82 0.16 29.61
N ASN A 89 7.28 1.25 29.09
CA ASN A 89 5.83 1.51 29.10
C ASN A 89 5.25 1.12 27.75
N LEU A 90 4.64 -0.06 27.69
CA LEU A 90 4.15 -0.66 26.47
C LEU A 90 2.66 -0.35 26.24
N VAL A 91 2.34 0.01 25.00
CA VAL A 91 0.96 0.12 24.50
C VAL A 91 0.80 -0.90 23.38
N PRO A 92 -0.27 -1.73 23.35
CA PRO A 92 -0.51 -2.61 22.21
C PRO A 92 -0.46 -1.82 20.91
N PHE A 93 0.32 -2.27 19.92
CA PHE A 93 0.60 -1.46 18.73
C PHE A 93 -0.69 -1.03 17.99
N LYS A 94 -1.68 -1.92 17.96
CA LYS A 94 -3.02 -1.66 17.41
C LYS A 94 -3.78 -0.49 18.05
N ASN A 95 -3.42 -0.10 19.27
CA ASN A 95 -4.05 0.98 20.03
C ASN A 95 -3.30 2.31 19.90
N THR A 96 -2.21 2.38 19.12
CA THR A 96 -1.44 3.61 18.90
C THR A 96 -2.13 4.54 17.89
N SER A 97 -1.63 5.78 17.72
CA SER A 97 -2.18 6.71 16.73
C SER A 97 -1.96 6.20 15.29
N SER A 98 -2.83 6.59 14.36
CA SER A 98 -2.68 6.27 12.93
C SER A 98 -1.33 6.71 12.38
N GLU A 99 -0.80 7.84 12.85
CA GLU A 99 0.54 8.32 12.53
C GLU A 99 1.62 7.29 12.87
N ILE A 100 1.59 6.69 14.06
CA ILE A 100 2.55 5.65 14.48
C ILE A 100 2.38 4.39 13.64
N GLN A 101 1.13 3.96 13.40
CA GLN A 101 0.83 2.73 12.67
C GLN A 101 1.24 2.80 11.19
N GLN A 102 1.14 3.98 10.59
CA GLN A 102 1.45 4.24 9.17
C GLN A 102 2.91 4.65 8.93
N MET A 103 3.67 4.95 9.99
CA MET A 103 5.09 5.31 9.89
C MET A 103 5.91 4.16 9.30
N GLN A 104 6.95 4.50 8.52
CA GLN A 104 7.89 3.51 8.00
C GLN A 104 8.46 2.70 9.16
N LEU A 105 8.46 1.38 9.02
CA LEU A 105 9.08 0.47 9.96
C LEU A 105 10.26 -0.21 9.27
N SER A 106 11.45 -0.07 9.85
CA SER A 106 12.57 -0.96 9.55
C SER A 106 12.35 -2.24 10.36
N ASP A 107 12.00 -3.32 9.68
CA ASP A 107 11.64 -4.58 10.32
C ASP A 107 12.42 -5.72 9.69
N ASP A 108 13.44 -6.18 10.42
CA ASP A 108 14.23 -7.37 10.09
C ASP A 108 13.80 -8.57 10.96
N ILE A 109 12.74 -8.40 11.77
CA ILE A 109 12.29 -9.45 12.67
C ILE A 109 11.47 -10.48 11.91
N GLU A 110 12.00 -11.68 11.81
CA GLU A 110 11.29 -12.86 11.30
C GLU A 110 10.42 -13.56 12.35
N ASP A 111 10.32 -13.05 13.58
CA ASP A 111 9.51 -13.66 14.65
C ASP A 111 8.05 -13.14 14.63
N PHE A 112 7.19 -13.90 13.96
CA PHE A 112 5.80 -13.53 13.66
C PHE A 112 4.81 -13.65 14.82
N ASP A 113 5.01 -14.61 15.71
CA ASP A 113 4.12 -14.88 16.84
C ASP A 113 4.14 -13.81 17.92
N LEU A 114 5.13 -12.93 17.87
CA LEU A 114 5.37 -12.04 18.97
C LEU A 114 4.28 -10.97 19.03
N PRO A 115 3.56 -10.85 20.16
CA PRO A 115 2.66 -9.73 20.38
C PRO A 115 3.41 -8.41 20.16
N ILE A 116 2.83 -7.52 19.35
CA ILE A 116 3.46 -6.23 19.03
C ILE A 116 3.01 -5.15 19.98
N TYR A 117 3.98 -4.47 20.58
CA TYR A 117 3.78 -3.29 21.39
C TYR A 117 4.54 -2.11 20.81
N PHE A 118 4.09 -0.90 21.15
CA PHE A 118 4.84 0.33 20.98
C PHE A 118 5.40 0.76 22.34
N ALA A 119 6.69 1.08 22.37
CA ALA A 119 7.32 1.66 23.54
C ALA A 119 7.01 3.17 23.61
N SER A 120 6.02 3.53 24.43
CA SER A 120 5.68 4.94 24.67
C SER A 120 6.76 5.66 25.48
N ASN A 121 7.50 4.93 26.31
CA ASN A 121 8.67 5.39 27.05
C ASN A 121 9.56 4.19 27.39
N PHE A 122 10.85 4.43 27.60
CA PHE A 122 11.81 3.42 28.04
C PHE A 122 12.96 4.00 28.85
N SER A 123 13.60 3.17 29.67
CA SER A 123 14.91 3.46 30.28
C SER A 123 15.76 2.19 30.37
N LYS A 124 17.09 2.34 30.28
CA LYS A 124 18.03 1.24 30.54
C LYS A 124 18.12 1.00 32.06
N VAL A 125 18.22 -0.26 32.46
CA VAL A 125 18.39 -0.69 33.85
C VAL A 125 19.56 -1.67 33.96
N LYS A 126 20.24 -1.72 35.12
CA LYS A 126 21.35 -2.66 35.33
C LYS A 126 20.87 -4.12 35.45
N SER A 127 19.74 -4.32 36.13
CA SER A 127 19.12 -5.62 36.38
C SER A 127 17.63 -5.47 36.65
N TYR A 128 16.91 -6.59 36.60
CA TYR A 128 15.51 -6.72 37.03
C TYR A 128 15.27 -8.15 37.51
N LEU A 129 14.28 -8.34 38.38
CA LEU A 129 13.91 -9.67 38.86
C LEU A 129 13.08 -10.40 37.80
N LYS A 130 13.51 -11.61 37.41
CA LYS A 130 12.69 -12.52 36.60
C LYS A 130 11.53 -13.02 37.47
N LYS A 131 10.30 -12.89 36.96
CA LYS A 131 9.12 -13.43 37.63
C LYS A 131 8.90 -14.86 37.14
N ASN A 132 8.53 -15.74 38.05
CA ASN A 132 8.07 -17.08 37.68
C ASN A 132 6.79 -16.96 36.84
N LYS A 133 6.69 -17.81 35.82
CA LYS A 133 5.64 -17.77 34.79
C LYS A 133 4.26 -17.87 35.44
N VAL A 134 3.50 -16.77 35.44
CA VAL A 134 2.08 -16.80 35.84
C VAL A 134 1.30 -17.41 34.69
N ASN A 135 0.52 -18.46 34.97
CA ASN A 135 -0.34 -19.09 33.98
C ASN A 135 -1.29 -18.03 33.39
N LYS A 136 -1.09 -17.70 32.12
CA LYS A 136 -1.93 -16.74 31.42
C LYS A 136 -3.28 -17.36 31.12
N ASN A 137 -4.35 -16.67 31.52
CA ASN A 137 -5.69 -16.93 31.04
C ASN A 137 -5.68 -16.86 29.50
N LYS A 138 -6.11 -17.95 28.85
CA LYS A 138 -6.36 -17.99 27.40
C LYS A 138 -7.28 -16.83 27.04
N VAL A 139 -6.78 -15.90 26.22
CA VAL A 139 -7.64 -14.87 25.61
C VAL A 139 -8.64 -15.62 24.74
N LYS A 140 -9.92 -15.40 24.99
CA LYS A 140 -11.01 -16.01 24.23
C LYS A 140 -10.93 -15.45 22.80
N GLU A 141 -10.57 -16.29 21.83
CA GLU A 141 -10.59 -15.92 20.42
C GLU A 141 -12.03 -15.63 20.00
N GLU A 142 -12.29 -14.42 19.52
CA GLU A 142 -13.59 -14.06 18.96
C GLU A 142 -13.75 -14.77 17.61
N LYS A 143 -14.77 -15.61 17.48
CA LYS A 143 -15.03 -16.32 16.22
C LYS A 143 -15.46 -15.32 15.15
N LEU A 144 -14.66 -15.20 14.09
CA LEU A 144 -15.01 -14.41 12.92
C LEU A 144 -16.28 -14.92 12.23
N VAL A 145 -17.19 -13.99 11.94
CA VAL A 145 -18.39 -14.29 11.16
C VAL A 145 -18.03 -14.33 9.67
N ILE A 146 -17.82 -15.54 9.14
CA ILE A 146 -17.54 -15.76 7.73
C ILE A 146 -18.85 -15.71 6.94
N LYS A 147 -19.02 -14.67 6.13
CA LYS A 147 -20.19 -14.54 5.24
C LYS A 147 -19.94 -15.29 3.91
N PRO A 148 -20.94 -15.96 3.31
CA PRO A 148 -20.75 -16.71 2.06
C PRO A 148 -20.37 -15.82 0.88
N ARG A 149 -19.69 -16.41 -0.12
CA ARG A 149 -19.37 -15.74 -1.39
C ARG A 149 -20.57 -15.69 -2.33
N SER A 150 -20.66 -14.61 -3.11
CA SER A 150 -21.64 -14.52 -4.19
C SER A 150 -21.23 -15.43 -5.35
N ARG A 151 -22.07 -16.42 -5.70
CA ARG A 151 -21.86 -17.29 -6.87
C ARG A 151 -21.73 -16.49 -8.17
N PHE A 152 -22.51 -15.42 -8.31
CA PHE A 152 -22.42 -14.52 -9.47
C PHE A 152 -21.05 -13.82 -9.53
N ALA A 153 -20.57 -13.30 -8.39
CA ALA A 153 -19.26 -12.64 -8.33
C ALA A 153 -18.12 -13.60 -8.68
N ILE A 154 -18.16 -14.84 -8.18
CA ILE A 154 -17.20 -15.90 -8.52
C ILE A 154 -17.21 -16.17 -10.04
N LYS A 155 -18.39 -16.35 -10.65
CA LYS A 155 -18.52 -16.60 -12.10
C LYS A 155 -17.95 -15.44 -12.93
N GLN A 156 -18.25 -14.20 -12.55
CA GLN A 156 -17.74 -13.01 -13.24
C GLN A 156 -16.22 -12.85 -13.06
N ARG A 157 -15.68 -13.10 -11.87
CA ARG A 157 -14.23 -13.12 -11.62
C ARG A 157 -13.53 -14.12 -12.53
N LYS A 158 -14.02 -15.37 -12.60
CA LYS A 158 -13.46 -16.39 -13.51
C LYS A 158 -13.53 -15.96 -14.99
N LYS A 159 -14.61 -15.28 -15.40
CA LYS A 159 -14.73 -14.73 -16.76
C LYS A 159 -13.67 -13.66 -17.04
N TYR A 160 -13.43 -12.75 -16.09
CA TYR A 160 -12.38 -11.75 -16.19
C TYR A 160 -11.00 -12.39 -16.29
N ILE A 161 -10.66 -13.32 -15.38
CA ILE A 161 -9.38 -14.05 -15.41
C ILE A 161 -9.18 -14.71 -16.77
N LYS A 162 -10.18 -15.46 -17.27
CA LYS A 162 -10.11 -16.12 -18.59
C LYS A 162 -9.93 -15.15 -19.74
N LYS A 163 -10.60 -13.99 -19.71
CA LYS A 163 -10.46 -12.93 -20.72
C LYS A 163 -9.04 -12.37 -20.72
N ASP A 164 -8.51 -12.04 -19.55
CA ASP A 164 -7.18 -11.44 -19.38
C ASP A 164 -6.09 -12.45 -19.80
N LEU A 165 -6.23 -13.73 -19.42
CA LEU A 165 -5.35 -14.83 -19.84
C LEU A 165 -5.37 -15.04 -21.37
N LYS A 166 -6.56 -14.98 -21.99
CA LYS A 166 -6.68 -15.09 -23.47
C LYS A 166 -5.97 -13.93 -24.16
N ALA A 167 -6.13 -12.70 -23.65
CA ALA A 167 -5.47 -11.53 -24.19
C ALA A 167 -3.93 -11.64 -24.09
N LEU A 168 -3.41 -12.09 -22.94
CA LEU A 168 -1.97 -12.33 -22.73
C LEU A 168 -1.43 -13.41 -23.67
N ARG A 169 -2.11 -14.55 -23.78
CA ARG A 169 -1.71 -15.64 -24.70
C ARG A 169 -1.71 -15.19 -26.15
N LYS A 170 -2.68 -14.36 -26.56
CA LYS A 170 -2.70 -13.78 -27.91
C LYS A 170 -1.49 -12.88 -28.16
N ARG A 171 -1.11 -12.04 -27.18
CA ARG A 171 0.07 -11.17 -27.28
C ARG A 171 1.36 -11.99 -27.37
N TYR A 172 1.52 -12.96 -26.46
CA TYR A 172 2.66 -13.87 -26.45
C TYR A 172 2.81 -14.60 -27.79
N LYS A 173 1.71 -15.12 -28.37
CA LYS A 173 1.74 -15.78 -29.68
C LYS A 173 2.09 -14.83 -30.83
N LYS A 174 1.68 -13.55 -30.78
CA LYS A 174 1.96 -12.57 -31.84
C LYS A 174 3.47 -12.28 -31.94
N GLU A 175 4.19 -12.36 -30.83
CA GLU A 175 5.63 -12.07 -30.81
C GLU A 175 6.47 -13.12 -31.57
N GLY A 176 5.97 -14.35 -31.73
CA GLY A 176 6.69 -15.41 -32.41
C GLY A 176 7.85 -16.03 -31.62
N SER A 177 8.06 -15.63 -30.36
CA SER A 177 9.07 -16.23 -29.48
C SER A 177 8.67 -17.64 -29.04
N SER A 178 9.66 -18.54 -28.95
CA SER A 178 9.48 -19.92 -28.50
C SER A 178 9.29 -20.03 -26.98
N ASN A 179 9.89 -19.13 -26.21
CA ASN A 179 9.78 -19.00 -24.75
C ASN A 179 9.88 -17.52 -24.30
N TRP A 180 9.70 -17.27 -23.00
CA TRP A 180 9.78 -15.92 -22.42
C TRP A 180 11.18 -15.32 -22.49
N GLU A 181 12.20 -16.17 -22.38
CA GLU A 181 13.61 -15.81 -22.49
C GLU A 181 13.91 -15.26 -23.89
N SER A 182 13.43 -15.93 -24.94
CA SER A 182 13.56 -15.51 -26.33
C SER A 182 12.85 -14.17 -26.59
N TRP A 183 11.68 -13.93 -25.98
CA TRP A 183 11.03 -12.62 -26.06
C TRP A 183 11.82 -11.55 -25.28
N TYR A 184 12.35 -11.91 -24.12
CA TYR A 184 13.20 -11.00 -23.37
C TYR A 184 14.44 -10.63 -24.19
N ASP A 185 15.09 -11.60 -24.84
CA ASP A 185 16.28 -11.36 -25.65
C ASP A 185 15.97 -10.59 -26.94
N SER A 186 14.80 -10.80 -27.56
CA SER A 186 14.37 -10.01 -28.73
C SER A 186 14.19 -8.52 -28.42
N THR A 187 14.02 -8.17 -27.15
CA THR A 187 13.86 -6.78 -26.69
C THR A 187 15.16 -6.17 -26.17
N LEU A 188 16.31 -6.84 -26.34
CA LEU A 188 17.61 -6.41 -25.81
C LEU A 188 18.07 -5.06 -26.36
N ASP A 189 17.98 -4.84 -27.67
CA ASP A 189 18.48 -3.61 -28.28
C ASP A 189 17.64 -2.41 -27.87
N TYR A 190 16.31 -2.56 -27.81
CA TYR A 190 15.40 -1.54 -27.26
C TYR A 190 15.75 -1.19 -25.82
N ARG A 191 16.01 -2.20 -24.97
CA ARG A 191 16.42 -1.96 -23.58
C ARG A 191 17.76 -1.25 -23.49
N LYS A 192 18.75 -1.63 -24.30
CA LYS A 192 20.08 -0.97 -24.33
C LYS A 192 19.95 0.49 -24.72
N GLU A 193 19.15 0.79 -25.74
CA GLU A 193 18.89 2.14 -26.19
C GLU A 193 18.21 2.97 -25.10
N TYR A 194 17.12 2.45 -24.53
CA TYR A 194 16.41 3.12 -23.45
C TYR A 194 17.28 3.34 -22.19
N ILE A 195 18.17 2.40 -21.86
CA ILE A 195 19.15 2.59 -20.77
C ILE A 195 20.02 3.82 -21.04
N LYS A 196 20.41 4.10 -22.29
CA LYS A 196 21.18 5.31 -22.61
C LYS A 196 20.38 6.57 -22.29
N SER A 197 19.11 6.62 -22.70
CA SER A 197 18.21 7.75 -22.37
C SER A 197 17.97 7.90 -20.87
N PHE A 198 17.79 6.78 -20.17
CA PHE A 198 17.67 6.78 -18.71
C PHE A 198 18.96 7.27 -18.03
N SER A 199 20.14 6.82 -18.46
CA SER A 199 21.43 7.26 -17.93
C SER A 199 21.70 8.76 -18.18
N LYS A 200 21.26 9.28 -19.33
CA LYS A 200 21.33 10.70 -19.68
C LYS A 200 20.26 11.56 -18.99
N LYS A 201 19.32 10.93 -18.29
CA LYS A 201 18.16 11.58 -17.67
C LYS A 201 17.31 12.38 -18.66
N GLU A 202 17.12 11.83 -19.85
CA GLU A 202 16.38 12.51 -20.91
C GLU A 202 14.94 12.81 -20.49
N GLU A 203 14.46 13.97 -20.91
CA GLU A 203 13.12 14.46 -20.66
C GLU A 203 12.63 15.27 -21.87
N LYS A 204 11.32 15.24 -22.12
CA LYS A 204 10.72 16.01 -23.20
C LYS A 204 9.22 16.21 -23.04
N TRP A 205 8.75 17.26 -23.67
CA TRP A 205 7.35 17.43 -24.01
C TRP A 205 7.00 16.62 -25.25
N VAL A 206 5.86 15.94 -25.21
CA VAL A 206 5.19 15.39 -26.38
C VAL A 206 3.79 15.96 -26.34
N GLU A 207 3.50 16.88 -27.27
CA GLU A 207 2.32 17.73 -27.21
C GLU A 207 2.23 18.44 -25.85
N ASN A 208 1.10 18.29 -25.14
CA ASN A 208 0.84 18.89 -23.83
C ASN A 208 1.15 17.94 -22.66
N SER A 209 1.90 16.88 -22.91
CA SER A 209 2.25 15.89 -21.90
C SER A 209 3.76 15.82 -21.69
N PHE A 210 4.20 15.86 -20.45
CA PHE A 210 5.62 15.82 -20.11
C PHE A 210 6.05 14.43 -19.68
N PHE A 211 7.23 14.00 -20.14
CA PHE A 211 7.82 12.71 -19.83
C PHE A 211 9.29 12.86 -19.49
N SER A 212 9.76 12.04 -18.54
CA SER A 212 11.18 11.78 -18.33
C SER A 212 11.44 10.29 -18.39
N ALA A 213 12.61 9.92 -18.89
CA ALA A 213 13.10 8.57 -18.80
C ALA A 213 13.15 8.15 -17.32
N GLY A 214 12.93 6.88 -17.07
CA GLY A 214 12.84 6.33 -15.72
C GLY A 214 13.13 4.85 -15.68
N LYS A 215 13.14 4.29 -14.46
CA LYS A 215 13.12 2.84 -14.32
C LYS A 215 11.98 2.27 -15.16
N ALA A 216 12.25 1.17 -15.86
CA ALA A 216 11.33 0.58 -16.82
C ALA A 216 11.25 -0.95 -16.70
N PHE A 217 12.20 -1.53 -15.98
CA PHE A 217 12.26 -2.96 -15.67
C PHE A 217 12.97 -3.16 -14.34
N HIS A 218 12.68 -4.29 -13.72
CA HIS A 218 13.37 -4.72 -12.51
C HIS A 218 14.75 -5.33 -12.85
N LYS A 219 15.70 -5.27 -11.91
CA LYS A 219 17.03 -5.90 -12.13
C LYS A 219 16.95 -7.42 -12.06
N GLN A 220 16.15 -7.94 -11.12
CA GLN A 220 15.81 -9.35 -11.06
C GLN A 220 14.69 -9.61 -12.08
N LYS A 221 14.79 -10.73 -12.81
CA LYS A 221 13.78 -11.16 -13.77
C LYS A 221 12.52 -11.65 -13.06
N GLU A 222 12.71 -12.47 -12.02
CA GLU A 222 11.67 -13.08 -11.18
C GLU A 222 12.14 -13.17 -9.73
N GLY A 223 11.18 -13.17 -8.81
CA GLY A 223 11.36 -13.47 -7.39
C GLY A 223 10.19 -14.31 -6.89
N ASN A 224 9.99 -14.39 -5.58
CA ASN A 224 8.98 -15.28 -4.98
C ASN A 224 7.52 -14.73 -4.98
N PHE A 225 7.23 -13.66 -5.73
CA PHE A 225 5.96 -12.92 -5.65
C PHE A 225 4.72 -13.78 -5.95
N VAL A 226 4.78 -14.65 -6.97
CA VAL A 226 3.66 -15.51 -7.36
C VAL A 226 3.27 -16.41 -6.19
N ASP A 227 4.22 -17.16 -5.64
CA ASP A 227 4.01 -18.04 -4.49
C ASP A 227 3.40 -17.30 -3.30
N ALA A 228 3.96 -16.14 -2.95
CA ALA A 228 3.49 -15.36 -1.82
C ALA A 228 2.04 -14.88 -2.01
N MET A 229 1.64 -14.54 -3.24
CA MET A 229 0.26 -14.15 -3.54
C MET A 229 -0.69 -15.34 -3.58
N VAL A 230 -0.23 -16.53 -4.02
CA VAL A 230 -1.01 -17.77 -3.93
C VAL A 230 -1.33 -18.08 -2.47
N GLU A 231 -0.30 -18.09 -1.61
CA GLU A 231 -0.45 -18.30 -0.17
C GLU A 231 -1.40 -17.27 0.45
N PHE A 232 -1.26 -16.00 0.08
CA PHE A 232 -2.12 -14.94 0.60
C PHE A 232 -3.58 -15.09 0.14
N LYS A 233 -3.82 -15.45 -1.12
CA LYS A 233 -5.16 -15.77 -1.63
C LYS A 233 -5.77 -16.94 -0.87
N ASP A 234 -5.02 -18.00 -0.64
CA ASP A 234 -5.51 -19.19 0.07
C ASP A 234 -5.84 -18.88 1.53
N TYR A 235 -5.08 -18.00 2.17
CA TYR A 235 -5.45 -17.44 3.47
C TYR A 235 -6.76 -16.65 3.42
N LEU A 236 -6.94 -15.75 2.45
CA LEU A 236 -8.16 -14.94 2.30
C LEU A 236 -9.40 -15.77 1.89
N ASN A 237 -9.20 -16.87 1.15
CA ASN A 237 -10.26 -17.79 0.76
C ASN A 237 -11.02 -18.35 1.97
N LYS A 238 -10.35 -18.54 3.11
CA LYS A 238 -10.95 -19.01 4.37
C LYS A 238 -11.99 -18.04 4.91
N PHE A 239 -11.79 -16.76 4.66
CA PHE A 239 -12.72 -15.70 5.06
C PHE A 239 -13.72 -15.34 3.97
N ASN A 240 -13.75 -16.11 2.88
CA ASN A 240 -14.59 -15.82 1.72
C ASN A 240 -14.31 -14.45 1.09
N ILE A 241 -13.05 -13.98 1.14
CA ILE A 241 -12.61 -12.68 0.61
C ILE A 241 -11.89 -12.90 -0.72
N ASP A 242 -12.33 -12.24 -1.79
CA ASP A 242 -11.61 -12.26 -3.07
C ASP A 242 -10.42 -11.29 -3.04
N LEU A 243 -9.26 -11.75 -3.51
CA LEU A 243 -8.07 -10.92 -3.71
C LEU A 243 -8.02 -10.40 -5.14
N ILE A 244 -7.90 -9.08 -5.30
CA ILE A 244 -7.64 -8.41 -6.57
C ILE A 244 -6.29 -7.70 -6.46
N LEU A 245 -5.34 -8.11 -7.31
CA LEU A 245 -4.04 -7.47 -7.41
C LEU A 245 -4.11 -6.34 -8.44
N VAL A 246 -3.64 -5.15 -8.10
CA VAL A 246 -3.44 -4.06 -9.06
C VAL A 246 -1.95 -3.88 -9.25
N ARG A 247 -1.51 -4.13 -10.48
CA ARG A 247 -0.14 -3.92 -10.86
C ARG A 247 0.06 -2.46 -11.25
N VAL A 248 0.90 -1.74 -10.51
CA VAL A 248 1.38 -0.41 -10.92
C VAL A 248 2.63 -0.60 -11.77
N PRO A 249 2.70 -0.07 -13.00
CA PRO A 249 3.91 -0.13 -13.81
C PRO A 249 5.01 0.81 -13.27
N TYR A 250 6.24 0.64 -13.76
CA TYR A 250 7.22 1.71 -13.68
C TYR A 250 6.90 2.83 -14.67
N LYS A 251 7.39 4.05 -14.39
CA LYS A 251 7.20 5.20 -15.29
C LYS A 251 7.74 4.94 -16.69
N GLY A 252 8.87 4.26 -16.81
CA GLY A 252 9.49 3.92 -18.08
C GLY A 252 8.71 2.90 -18.92
N GLU A 253 7.92 2.02 -18.31
CA GLU A 253 7.05 1.12 -19.08
C GLU A 253 5.93 1.83 -19.83
N ILE A 254 5.60 3.07 -19.42
CA ILE A 254 4.56 3.86 -20.05
C ILE A 254 5.12 4.74 -21.15
N CYS A 255 6.39 5.16 -21.05
CA CYS A 255 6.96 6.17 -21.93
C CYS A 255 8.22 5.73 -22.67
N ALA A 256 8.72 4.49 -22.51
CA ALA A 256 10.00 4.10 -23.10
C ALA A 256 10.05 4.24 -24.61
N ASP A 257 8.93 4.00 -25.30
CA ASP A 257 8.82 4.17 -26.74
C ASP A 257 8.97 5.62 -27.20
N LEU A 258 8.81 6.59 -26.30
CA LEU A 258 9.11 7.99 -26.59
C LEU A 258 10.63 8.26 -26.56
N PHE A 259 11.45 7.40 -25.96
CA PHE A 259 12.90 7.60 -25.80
C PHE A 259 13.73 6.58 -26.60
N ILE A 260 13.10 5.90 -27.55
CA ILE A 260 13.72 4.91 -28.44
C ILE A 260 13.37 5.33 -29.87
N GLU A 261 14.33 5.31 -30.79
CA GLU A 261 14.15 5.66 -32.20
C GLU A 261 13.23 4.67 -32.93
N HIS A 262 13.41 3.38 -32.65
CA HIS A 262 12.63 2.29 -33.22
C HIS A 262 12.04 1.40 -32.11
N PRO A 263 10.96 1.82 -31.43
CA PRO A 263 10.39 1.03 -30.35
C PRO A 263 9.75 -0.27 -30.86
N PRO A 264 9.63 -1.32 -30.03
CA PRO A 264 8.93 -2.54 -30.43
C PRO A 264 7.46 -2.23 -30.74
N GLU A 265 6.88 -2.83 -31.78
CA GLU A 265 5.48 -2.57 -32.19
C GLU A 265 4.46 -2.78 -31.05
N ASN A 266 4.75 -3.72 -30.16
CA ASN A 266 3.89 -4.10 -29.04
C ASN A 266 4.06 -3.15 -27.82
N LEU A 267 5.03 -2.24 -27.86
CA LEU A 267 5.44 -1.30 -26.81
C LEU A 267 5.84 -1.97 -25.48
N ILE A 268 6.19 -3.25 -25.52
CA ILE A 268 6.60 -4.05 -24.35
C ILE A 268 8.12 -4.16 -24.35
N ILE A 269 8.74 -3.56 -23.35
CA ILE A 269 10.20 -3.58 -23.14
C ILE A 269 10.65 -4.65 -22.12
N ASP A 270 9.72 -5.12 -21.27
CA ASP A 270 9.95 -6.13 -20.23
C ASP A 270 8.84 -7.19 -20.25
N PRO A 271 9.02 -8.29 -20.99
CA PRO A 271 8.03 -9.35 -21.06
C PRO A 271 7.91 -10.18 -19.76
N TYR A 272 8.89 -10.13 -18.83
CA TYR A 272 8.81 -10.93 -17.60
C TYR A 272 7.65 -10.52 -16.71
N VAL A 273 7.25 -9.24 -16.74
CA VAL A 273 6.04 -8.81 -16.05
C VAL A 273 4.80 -9.54 -16.59
N LEU A 274 4.72 -9.75 -17.90
CA LEU A 274 3.60 -10.47 -18.51
C LEU A 274 3.63 -11.96 -18.16
N LYS A 275 4.83 -12.55 -18.02
CA LYS A 275 5.02 -13.91 -17.49
C LYS A 275 4.45 -14.03 -16.07
N ILE A 276 4.86 -13.15 -15.15
CA ILE A 276 4.36 -13.14 -13.76
C ILE A 276 2.84 -12.92 -13.75
N THR A 277 2.33 -12.00 -14.56
CA THR A 277 0.87 -11.77 -14.67
C THR A 277 0.13 -13.02 -15.14
N LYS A 278 0.68 -13.74 -16.12
CA LYS A 278 0.11 -15.02 -16.59
C LYS A 278 0.12 -16.06 -15.47
N GLU A 279 1.23 -16.23 -14.76
CA GLU A 279 1.36 -17.21 -13.68
C GLU A 279 0.38 -16.93 -12.53
N LEU A 280 0.19 -15.66 -12.16
CA LEU A 280 -0.84 -15.25 -11.19
C LEU A 280 -2.25 -15.65 -11.69
N LEU A 281 -2.59 -15.31 -12.93
CA LEU A 281 -3.91 -15.63 -13.51
C LEU A 281 -4.15 -17.14 -13.63
N GLU A 282 -3.12 -17.92 -13.98
CA GLU A 282 -3.19 -19.39 -14.04
C GLU A 282 -3.38 -20.01 -12.64
N ASN A 283 -2.88 -19.34 -11.61
CA ASN A 283 -3.12 -19.68 -10.21
C ASN A 283 -4.41 -19.07 -9.62
N ASP A 284 -5.39 -18.72 -10.46
CA ASP A 284 -6.69 -18.14 -10.06
C ASP A 284 -6.54 -16.82 -9.27
N LEU A 285 -5.48 -16.03 -9.47
CA LEU A 285 -5.38 -14.66 -8.93
C LEU A 285 -5.88 -13.68 -9.98
N GLU A 286 -6.81 -12.81 -9.60
CA GLU A 286 -7.22 -11.72 -10.49
C GLU A 286 -6.20 -10.58 -10.45
N VAL A 287 -5.70 -10.20 -11.62
CA VAL A 287 -4.71 -9.12 -11.77
C VAL A 287 -5.26 -8.06 -12.71
N ILE A 288 -5.28 -6.82 -12.24
CA ILE A 288 -5.54 -5.62 -13.06
C ILE A 288 -4.18 -5.09 -13.54
N ASN A 289 -3.90 -5.25 -14.83
CA ASN A 289 -2.75 -4.64 -15.49
C ASN A 289 -3.19 -3.36 -16.21
N ILE A 290 -2.86 -2.20 -15.64
CA ILE A 290 -3.25 -0.88 -16.16
C ILE A 290 -2.33 -0.34 -17.25
N THR A 291 -1.16 -0.95 -17.48
CA THR A 291 -0.13 -0.42 -18.41
C THR A 291 -0.67 -0.16 -19.83
N PRO A 292 -1.41 -1.08 -20.47
CA PRO A 292 -1.89 -0.84 -21.83
C PRO A 292 -2.84 0.37 -21.92
N ARG A 293 -3.64 0.58 -20.88
CA ARG A 293 -4.56 1.72 -20.80
C ARG A 293 -3.80 3.02 -20.57
N LEU A 294 -2.79 3.01 -19.71
CA LEU A 294 -1.94 4.17 -19.48
C LEU A 294 -1.16 4.56 -20.73
N ILE A 295 -0.59 3.62 -21.48
CA ILE A 295 0.06 3.89 -22.76
C ILE A 295 -0.89 4.59 -23.74
N LYS A 296 -2.13 4.11 -23.86
CA LYS A 296 -3.15 4.71 -24.72
C LYS A 296 -3.57 6.12 -24.27
N GLU A 297 -3.63 6.36 -22.97
CA GLU A 297 -4.17 7.60 -22.39
C GLU A 297 -3.09 8.62 -22.00
N ARG A 298 -1.79 8.29 -22.12
CA ARG A 298 -0.69 9.10 -21.58
C ARG A 298 -0.57 10.49 -22.19
N LEU A 299 -0.97 10.67 -23.46
CA LEU A 299 -0.94 11.96 -24.14
C LEU A 299 -2.17 12.83 -23.83
N ASN A 300 -3.23 12.24 -23.27
CA ASN A 300 -4.45 12.94 -22.85
C ASN A 300 -4.38 13.42 -21.40
N SER A 301 -3.18 13.45 -20.81
CA SER A 301 -2.96 13.83 -19.42
C SER A 301 -1.59 14.49 -19.32
N PRO A 302 -1.49 15.69 -18.74
CA PRO A 302 -0.23 16.42 -18.75
C PRO A 302 0.88 15.69 -18.00
N LEU A 303 0.52 14.85 -17.03
CA LEU A 303 1.40 13.92 -16.34
C LEU A 303 0.69 12.59 -16.06
N THR A 304 1.37 11.47 -16.30
CA THR A 304 1.01 10.16 -15.73
C THR A 304 1.83 9.83 -14.49
N TYR A 305 3.08 10.30 -14.42
CA TYR A 305 3.98 10.26 -13.27
C TYR A 305 4.47 11.67 -12.95
N PHE A 306 5.03 11.89 -11.76
CA PHE A 306 5.75 13.13 -11.44
C PHE A 306 7.11 13.16 -12.16
N TYR A 307 7.07 13.27 -13.48
CA TYR A 307 8.23 13.20 -14.37
C TYR A 307 9.23 14.34 -14.16
N ASN A 308 8.75 15.48 -13.66
CA ASN A 308 9.52 16.70 -13.41
C ASN A 308 10.56 16.56 -12.27
N ASP A 309 10.55 15.44 -11.55
CA ASP A 309 11.66 15.02 -10.70
C ASP A 309 12.12 13.64 -11.17
N PHE A 310 13.31 13.59 -11.74
CA PHE A 310 13.86 12.36 -12.32
C PHE A 310 13.94 11.21 -11.31
N THR A 311 14.20 11.54 -10.03
CA THR A 311 14.31 10.54 -8.95
C THR A 311 12.97 10.11 -8.41
N GLU A 312 11.91 10.85 -8.72
CA GLU A 312 10.55 10.51 -8.32
C GLU A 312 10.02 9.35 -9.18
N SER A 313 9.58 8.30 -8.51
CA SER A 313 9.09 7.05 -9.09
C SER A 313 7.59 6.86 -8.88
N HIS A 314 6.94 7.73 -8.10
CA HIS A 314 5.54 7.61 -7.79
C HIS A 314 4.63 8.17 -8.89
N PRO A 315 3.42 7.62 -9.00
CA PRO A 315 2.45 8.03 -10.00
C PRO A 315 1.90 9.44 -9.76
N GLY A 316 1.54 10.10 -10.86
CA GLY A 316 0.68 11.27 -10.86
C GLY A 316 -0.80 10.89 -10.72
N GLU A 317 -1.68 11.88 -10.82
CA GLU A 317 -3.12 11.70 -10.66
C GLU A 317 -3.71 10.67 -11.63
N LYS A 318 -3.29 10.72 -12.90
CA LYS A 318 -3.87 9.89 -13.96
C LYS A 318 -3.80 8.40 -13.69
N VAL A 319 -2.68 7.92 -13.17
CA VAL A 319 -2.52 6.50 -12.80
C VAL A 319 -3.51 6.13 -11.70
N SER A 320 -3.70 6.99 -10.71
CA SER A 320 -4.62 6.74 -9.60
C SER A 320 -6.08 6.72 -10.05
N LEU A 321 -6.45 7.60 -10.98
CA LEU A 321 -7.77 7.62 -11.61
C LEU A 321 -8.05 6.36 -12.43
N VAL A 322 -7.07 5.91 -13.22
CA VAL A 322 -7.18 4.67 -14.03
C VAL A 322 -7.30 3.45 -13.11
N ILE A 323 -6.49 3.36 -12.05
CA ILE A 323 -6.62 2.28 -11.07
C ILE A 323 -8.00 2.27 -10.44
N ALA A 324 -8.49 3.42 -9.99
CA ALA A 324 -9.81 3.53 -9.39
C ALA A 324 -10.90 3.01 -10.34
N ASP A 325 -10.88 3.42 -11.61
CA ASP A 325 -11.91 3.04 -12.57
C ASP A 325 -11.87 1.54 -12.90
N GLU A 326 -10.66 0.98 -13.11
CA GLU A 326 -10.50 -0.46 -13.32
C GLU A 326 -10.99 -1.27 -12.12
N VAL A 327 -10.67 -0.83 -10.90
CA VAL A 327 -11.16 -1.49 -9.67
C VAL A 327 -12.68 -1.40 -9.58
N VAL A 328 -13.28 -0.22 -9.81
CA VAL A 328 -14.74 -0.04 -9.86
C VAL A 328 -15.38 -1.04 -10.83
N ASN A 329 -14.83 -1.19 -12.03
CA ASN A 329 -15.35 -2.11 -13.03
C ASN A 329 -15.24 -3.59 -12.61
N ARG A 330 -14.23 -3.98 -11.85
CA ARG A 330 -14.16 -5.32 -11.26
C ARG A 330 -15.16 -5.50 -10.11
N VAL A 331 -15.33 -4.52 -9.23
CA VAL A 331 -16.14 -4.67 -8.00
C VAL A 331 -17.65 -4.46 -8.20
N LYS A 332 -18.09 -3.89 -9.33
CA LYS A 332 -19.52 -3.82 -9.71
C LYS A 332 -20.24 -5.18 -9.69
N ARG A 333 -19.51 -6.29 -9.81
CA ARG A 333 -20.07 -7.66 -9.79
C ARG A 333 -20.53 -8.13 -8.41
N TYR A 334 -20.15 -7.46 -7.32
CA TYR A 334 -20.51 -7.92 -5.98
C TYR A 334 -21.87 -7.35 -5.55
N PRO A 335 -22.72 -8.12 -4.85
CA PRO A 335 -24.02 -7.63 -4.38
C PRO A 335 -23.92 -6.41 -3.45
N PHE A 336 -22.83 -6.30 -2.68
CA PHE A 336 -22.63 -5.15 -1.80
C PHE A 336 -22.45 -3.84 -2.57
N PHE A 337 -22.02 -3.88 -3.84
CA PHE A 337 -21.72 -2.67 -4.61
C PHE A 337 -22.93 -1.74 -4.69
N LYS A 338 -24.11 -2.28 -5.03
CA LYS A 338 -25.36 -1.51 -5.05
C LYS A 338 -25.83 -1.09 -3.65
N LYS A 339 -25.59 -1.94 -2.65
CA LYS A 339 -26.04 -1.70 -1.27
C LYS A 339 -25.24 -0.61 -0.57
N GLU A 340 -23.93 -0.55 -0.82
CA GLU A 340 -22.98 0.35 -0.16
C GLU A 340 -22.74 1.63 -0.96
N SER A 341 -23.05 1.64 -2.27
CA SER A 341 -23.01 2.84 -3.10
C SER A 341 -24.10 3.83 -2.66
N LYS A 342 -23.75 4.73 -1.74
CA LYS A 342 -24.61 5.80 -1.25
C LYS A 342 -24.18 7.12 -1.86
N LYS A 343 -25.05 7.75 -2.64
CA LYS A 343 -24.80 9.09 -3.16
C LYS A 343 -24.53 10.02 -1.98
N GLU A 344 -23.35 10.61 -2.00
CA GLU A 344 -22.94 11.68 -1.10
C GLU A 344 -22.55 12.85 -2.00
N ASN A 345 -22.69 14.07 -1.48
CA ASN A 345 -22.26 15.24 -2.20
C ASN A 345 -20.73 15.31 -2.15
N ILE A 346 -20.13 14.80 -3.23
CA ILE A 346 -18.68 14.76 -3.45
C ILE A 346 -18.31 15.91 -4.38
N ILE A 347 -17.37 16.74 -3.92
CA ILE A 347 -16.82 17.84 -4.70
C ILE A 347 -15.42 17.43 -5.15
N SER A 348 -15.07 17.77 -6.38
CA SER A 348 -13.70 17.67 -6.89
C SER A 348 -13.11 19.07 -6.96
N GLU A 349 -12.00 19.30 -6.24
CA GLU A 349 -11.33 20.61 -6.20
C GLU A 349 -9.88 20.44 -6.61
N LYS A 350 -9.36 21.29 -7.51
CA LYS A 350 -7.92 21.30 -7.81
C LYS A 350 -7.15 21.78 -6.58
N LYS A 351 -6.14 21.01 -6.17
CA LYS A 351 -5.20 21.38 -5.11
C LYS A 351 -3.79 21.43 -5.67
N GLU A 352 -3.02 22.40 -5.18
CA GLU A 352 -1.58 22.46 -5.42
C GLU A 352 -0.89 21.23 -4.84
N ASN A 353 0.06 20.71 -5.62
CA ASN A 353 0.96 19.68 -5.15
C ASN A 353 1.93 20.28 -4.13
N GLN A 354 1.73 19.92 -2.86
CA GLN A 354 2.73 20.14 -1.83
C GLN A 354 3.17 18.78 -1.38
N PHE A 355 4.41 18.47 -1.71
CA PHE A 355 5.02 17.19 -1.45
C PHE A 355 5.80 17.21 -0.14
N ARG A 356 6.44 16.07 0.18
CA ARG A 356 7.35 15.93 1.33
C ARG A 356 8.27 17.16 1.47
N ASN A 357 8.47 17.61 2.71
CA ASN A 357 9.25 18.82 3.06
C ASN A 357 8.75 20.13 2.45
N ARG A 358 7.47 20.23 2.08
CA ARG A 358 6.88 21.41 1.38
C ARG A 358 7.48 21.65 -0.01
N LYS A 359 8.19 20.68 -0.59
CA LYS A 359 8.67 20.78 -1.98
C LYS A 359 7.43 20.84 -2.89
N LYS A 360 7.30 21.94 -3.63
CA LYS A 360 6.28 22.07 -4.67
C LYS A 360 6.89 21.60 -5.99
N TYR A 361 6.17 20.74 -6.69
CA TYR A 361 6.59 20.30 -8.01
C TYR A 361 6.11 21.31 -9.03
N LYS A 362 7.06 21.85 -9.81
CA LYS A 362 6.81 22.82 -10.87
C LYS A 362 6.77 22.13 -12.22
N TRP A 363 6.09 22.74 -13.17
CA TRP A 363 6.17 22.31 -14.56
C TRP A 363 7.58 22.55 -15.13
N PRO A 364 8.04 21.70 -16.06
CA PRO A 364 9.26 21.94 -16.84
C PRO A 364 9.08 23.08 -17.84
N ASN A 365 10.19 23.66 -18.31
CA ASN A 365 10.19 24.63 -19.41
C ASN A 365 9.79 23.98 -20.73
N GLY A 366 9.35 24.78 -21.70
CA GLY A 366 9.17 24.33 -23.10
C GLY A 366 7.75 23.89 -23.47
N ASN A 367 6.72 24.38 -22.77
CA ASN A 367 5.33 24.19 -23.14
C ASN A 367 4.54 25.50 -23.01
N ASP A 368 3.62 25.76 -23.95
CA ASP A 368 2.86 27.02 -23.99
C ASP A 368 1.74 27.07 -22.95
N ILE A 369 1.21 25.91 -22.54
CA ILE A 369 0.09 25.78 -21.60
C ILE A 369 0.59 25.73 -20.15
N TYR A 370 1.71 25.05 -19.92
CA TYR A 370 2.24 24.77 -18.59
C TYR A 370 3.54 25.54 -18.36
N GLN A 371 3.45 26.62 -17.58
CA GLN A 371 4.59 27.49 -17.31
C GLN A 371 5.43 26.96 -16.14
N ALA A 372 6.75 27.07 -16.22
CA ALA A 372 7.65 26.57 -15.17
C ALA A 372 7.52 27.29 -13.82
N THR A 373 6.87 28.45 -13.80
CA THR A 373 6.49 29.17 -12.57
C THR A 373 5.32 28.50 -11.86
N ASP A 374 4.51 27.71 -12.55
CA ASP A 374 3.27 27.16 -12.04
C ASP A 374 3.49 25.86 -11.26
N ASP A 375 2.73 25.71 -10.18
CA ASP A 375 2.67 24.46 -9.43
C ASP A 375 1.89 23.40 -10.21
N ILE A 376 2.41 22.18 -10.24
CA ILE A 376 1.63 21.01 -10.68
C ILE A 376 0.46 20.83 -9.70
N THR A 377 -0.74 20.61 -10.24
CA THR A 377 -1.97 20.41 -9.45
C THR A 377 -2.53 19.01 -9.67
N TYR A 378 -3.39 18.58 -8.74
CA TYR A 378 -4.22 17.37 -8.87
C TYR A 378 -5.59 17.61 -8.27
N SER A 379 -6.57 16.79 -8.62
CA SER A 379 -7.92 16.89 -8.05
C SER A 379 -8.00 16.20 -6.68
N ALA A 380 -8.50 16.92 -5.69
CA ALA A 380 -8.85 16.39 -4.38
C ALA A 380 -10.34 16.03 -4.34
N VAL A 381 -10.65 14.88 -3.74
CA VAL A 381 -12.01 14.44 -3.44
C VAL A 381 -12.37 14.89 -2.02
N ILE A 382 -13.27 15.86 -1.93
CA ILE A 382 -13.66 16.52 -0.68
C ILE A 382 -15.18 16.43 -0.46
N ASN A 383 -15.60 16.55 0.79
CA ASN A 383 -17.02 16.65 1.17
C ASN A 383 -17.55 18.08 0.99
N GLU A 384 -18.84 18.28 1.28
CA GLU A 384 -19.50 19.60 1.22
C GLU A 384 -18.84 20.66 2.10
N GLN A 385 -18.23 20.24 3.22
CA GLN A 385 -17.49 21.10 4.13
C GLN A 385 -16.10 21.47 3.60
N LYS A 386 -15.79 21.13 2.34
CA LYS A 386 -14.51 21.33 1.66
C LYS A 386 -13.32 20.66 2.38
N THR A 387 -13.58 19.58 3.09
CA THR A 387 -12.55 18.78 3.78
C THR A 387 -12.33 17.44 3.07
N PRO A 388 -11.08 16.93 2.99
CA PRO A 388 -10.82 15.60 2.45
C PRO A 388 -11.60 14.52 3.20
N PHE A 389 -12.16 13.55 2.47
CA PHE A 389 -12.80 12.40 3.10
C PHE A 389 -11.80 11.62 3.94
N LEU A 390 -12.11 11.42 5.23
CA LEU A 390 -11.27 10.63 6.11
C LEU A 390 -11.48 9.14 5.84
N LEU A 391 -10.57 8.54 5.09
CA LEU A 391 -10.54 7.09 4.89
C LEU A 391 -9.78 6.41 6.02
N THR A 392 -10.37 5.37 6.59
CA THR A 392 -9.82 4.63 7.74
C THR A 392 -9.93 3.12 7.52
N ASP A 393 -9.45 2.32 8.46
CA ASP A 393 -9.65 0.86 8.50
C ASP A 393 -10.94 0.45 9.25
N LYS A 394 -11.85 1.40 9.55
CA LYS A 394 -13.00 1.21 10.46
C LYS A 394 -14.36 1.52 9.85
N SER A 395 -14.46 1.78 8.56
CA SER A 395 -15.70 2.19 7.88
C SER A 395 -16.76 1.08 7.73
N LYS A 396 -16.49 -0.14 8.24
CA LYS A 396 -17.33 -1.35 8.08
C LYS A 396 -17.61 -1.70 6.61
N SER A 397 -16.80 -1.18 5.69
CA SER A 397 -16.95 -1.39 4.25
C SER A 397 -16.72 -2.85 3.89
N SER A 398 -17.37 -3.34 2.83
CA SER A 398 -17.10 -4.68 2.28
C SER A 398 -15.79 -4.73 1.47
N ILE A 399 -15.17 -3.59 1.19
CA ILE A 399 -13.93 -3.49 0.42
C ILE A 399 -12.80 -2.90 1.27
N LEU A 400 -11.64 -3.55 1.23
CA LEU A 400 -10.40 -3.10 1.85
C LEU A 400 -9.35 -2.84 0.77
N PHE A 401 -8.84 -1.62 0.70
CA PHE A 401 -7.62 -1.31 -0.05
C PHE A 401 -6.41 -1.51 0.83
N VAL A 402 -5.40 -2.19 0.29
CA VAL A 402 -4.13 -2.42 0.96
C VAL A 402 -3.00 -1.98 0.04
N GLY A 403 -1.96 -1.37 0.59
CA GLY A 403 -0.80 -0.98 -0.20
C GLY A 403 0.11 -0.01 0.52
N ASN A 404 1.11 0.46 -0.23
CA ASN A 404 2.13 1.37 0.26
C ASN A 404 1.91 2.79 -0.27
N SER A 405 2.99 3.58 -0.38
CA SER A 405 2.92 4.93 -0.92
C SER A 405 2.22 5.00 -2.29
N PHE A 406 2.32 3.99 -3.16
CA PHE A 406 1.62 3.99 -4.45
C PHE A 406 0.08 3.99 -4.32
N LEU A 407 -0.48 3.46 -3.22
CA LEU A 407 -1.91 3.57 -2.89
C LEU A 407 -2.31 5.00 -2.47
N ALA A 408 -1.35 5.74 -1.90
CA ALA A 408 -1.55 7.01 -1.23
C ALA A 408 -1.26 8.23 -2.11
N TYR A 409 -0.76 8.04 -3.33
CA TYR A 409 -0.42 9.13 -4.23
C TYR A 409 -1.60 9.56 -5.09
N PRO A 410 -1.66 10.83 -5.55
CA PRO A 410 -0.73 11.94 -5.27
C PRO A 410 -0.63 12.42 -3.80
N SER A 411 -1.73 12.37 -3.05
CA SER A 411 -1.76 12.74 -1.64
C SER A 411 -2.98 12.21 -0.91
N PHE A 412 -2.77 11.21 -0.05
CA PHE A 412 -3.81 10.63 0.80
C PHE A 412 -4.40 11.67 1.77
N LYS A 413 -3.56 12.51 2.38
CA LYS A 413 -4.01 13.52 3.36
C LYS A 413 -4.87 14.62 2.73
N LYS A 414 -4.68 14.89 1.44
CA LYS A 414 -5.43 15.92 0.71
C LYS A 414 -6.61 15.34 -0.09
N GLY A 415 -6.95 14.06 0.09
CA GLY A 415 -8.08 13.46 -0.59
C GLY A 415 -7.82 13.11 -2.06
N ALA A 416 -6.56 12.97 -2.47
CA ALA A 416 -6.15 12.73 -3.84
C ALA A 416 -5.37 11.43 -3.91
N SER A 417 -6.05 10.29 -3.85
CA SER A 417 -5.40 8.98 -3.98
C SER A 417 -6.32 7.91 -4.52
N VAL A 418 -5.79 6.72 -4.83
CA VAL A 418 -6.57 5.62 -5.41
C VAL A 418 -7.89 5.35 -4.66
N PRO A 419 -7.92 5.16 -3.32
CA PRO A 419 -9.17 5.01 -2.57
C PRO A 419 -10.13 6.20 -2.63
N HIS A 420 -9.62 7.43 -2.74
CA HIS A 420 -10.44 8.63 -2.83
C HIS A 420 -11.13 8.73 -4.19
N TYR A 421 -10.38 8.50 -5.28
CA TYR A 421 -10.96 8.45 -6.62
C TYR A 421 -11.91 7.27 -6.78
N PHE A 422 -11.63 6.13 -6.13
CA PHE A 422 -12.57 5.02 -6.04
C PHE A 422 -13.88 5.45 -5.35
N LYS A 423 -13.83 6.17 -4.23
CA LYS A 423 -15.01 6.74 -3.57
C LYS A 423 -15.78 7.68 -4.50
N GLN A 424 -15.08 8.59 -5.19
CA GLN A 424 -15.70 9.50 -6.16
C GLN A 424 -16.45 8.75 -7.27
N GLN A 425 -15.87 7.69 -7.81
CA GLN A 425 -16.43 6.96 -8.95
C GLN A 425 -17.50 5.91 -8.55
N SER A 426 -17.42 5.35 -7.35
CA SER A 426 -18.29 4.26 -6.89
C SER A 426 -19.33 4.68 -5.86
N ASN A 427 -19.17 5.85 -5.24
CA ASN A 427 -19.88 6.27 -4.04
C ASN A 427 -19.72 5.35 -2.82
N ILE A 428 -18.80 4.38 -2.85
CA ILE A 428 -18.48 3.49 -1.73
C ILE A 428 -17.29 4.06 -0.99
N THR A 429 -17.39 4.22 0.33
CA THR A 429 -16.25 4.57 1.19
C THR A 429 -15.49 3.28 1.51
N PRO A 430 -14.27 3.09 0.98
CA PRO A 430 -13.51 1.88 1.25
C PRO A 430 -12.82 1.94 2.62
N ASP A 431 -12.55 0.77 3.19
CA ASP A 431 -11.52 0.65 4.22
C ASP A 431 -10.13 0.72 3.59
N VAL A 432 -9.17 1.29 4.32
CA VAL A 432 -7.79 1.46 3.85
C VAL A 432 -6.78 1.00 4.89
N PHE A 433 -5.90 0.09 4.49
CA PHE A 433 -4.70 -0.28 5.23
C PHE A 433 -3.45 0.14 4.44
N LEU A 434 -2.92 1.31 4.81
CA LEU A 434 -1.78 1.96 4.17
C LEU A 434 -0.53 1.86 5.05
N ARG A 435 0.61 1.45 4.48
CA ARG A 435 1.93 1.62 5.11
C ARG A 435 2.95 2.16 4.11
N SER A 436 3.39 3.40 4.29
CA SER A 436 4.44 3.97 3.43
C SER A 436 5.68 3.08 3.43
N GLY A 437 6.28 2.87 2.25
CA GLY A 437 7.44 1.99 2.02
C GLY A 437 7.32 0.57 2.60
N GLY A 438 6.09 0.10 2.86
CA GLY A 438 5.85 -1.25 3.36
C GLY A 438 5.93 -2.31 2.25
N SER A 439 6.41 -3.48 2.63
CA SER A 439 6.38 -4.73 1.85
C SER A 439 5.66 -5.82 2.64
N GLY A 440 5.43 -6.98 2.03
CA GLY A 440 4.85 -8.13 2.73
C GLY A 440 3.43 -7.90 3.27
N PHE A 441 2.55 -7.20 2.56
CA PHE A 441 1.20 -6.94 3.07
C PHE A 441 0.40 -8.22 3.34
N GLY A 442 0.62 -9.30 2.60
CA GLY A 442 0.05 -10.62 2.92
C GLY A 442 0.46 -11.08 4.33
N ARG A 443 1.76 -10.95 4.63
CA ARG A 443 2.36 -11.17 5.96
C ARG A 443 1.70 -10.34 7.06
N LEU A 444 1.51 -9.04 6.80
CA LEU A 444 0.98 -8.09 7.76
C LEU A 444 -0.52 -8.28 8.01
N ILE A 445 -1.27 -8.56 6.95
CA ILE A 445 -2.69 -8.91 7.05
C ILE A 445 -2.81 -10.23 7.79
N PHE A 446 -2.03 -11.26 7.48
CA PHE A 446 -2.02 -12.50 8.27
C PHE A 446 -1.86 -12.23 9.78
N LYS A 447 -0.85 -11.44 10.16
CA LYS A 447 -0.53 -11.12 11.57
C LYS A 447 -1.63 -10.37 12.31
N ASN A 448 -2.35 -9.49 11.61
CA ASN A 448 -3.34 -8.61 12.24
C ASN A 448 -4.77 -8.94 11.83
N GLY A 449 -4.98 -10.06 11.13
CA GLY A 449 -5.99 -10.20 10.08
C GLY A 449 -7.42 -10.14 10.52
N GLU A 450 -7.72 -10.65 11.70
CA GLU A 450 -9.11 -10.81 12.12
C GLU A 450 -9.88 -9.48 12.08
N LYS A 451 -9.32 -8.44 12.70
CA LYS A 451 -9.96 -7.11 12.72
C LYS A 451 -10.04 -6.42 11.35
N TYR A 452 -9.11 -6.73 10.43
CA TYR A 452 -9.03 -6.09 9.12
C TYR A 452 -9.93 -6.78 8.09
N LEU A 453 -10.11 -8.10 8.25
CA LEU A 453 -10.86 -8.96 7.35
C LEU A 453 -12.33 -9.08 7.75
N GLU A 454 -12.69 -8.70 8.98
CA GLU A 454 -14.07 -8.73 9.44
C GLU A 454 -15.00 -7.93 8.50
N GLY A 455 -16.05 -8.61 8.06
CA GLY A 455 -17.06 -8.06 7.17
C GLY A 455 -16.61 -7.84 5.72
N LYS A 456 -15.34 -8.06 5.39
CA LYS A 456 -14.80 -7.85 4.05
C LYS A 456 -15.25 -8.93 3.07
N LYS A 457 -15.27 -8.53 1.81
CA LYS A 457 -15.61 -9.36 0.64
C LYS A 457 -14.56 -9.26 -0.44
N VAL A 458 -13.91 -8.11 -0.55
CA VAL A 458 -12.85 -7.85 -1.53
C VAL A 458 -11.68 -7.19 -0.84
N LEU A 459 -10.49 -7.70 -1.09
CA LEU A 459 -9.24 -7.03 -0.77
C LEU A 459 -8.58 -6.61 -2.09
N VAL A 460 -8.33 -5.31 -2.25
CA VAL A 460 -7.62 -4.74 -3.39
C VAL A 460 -6.20 -4.40 -2.96
N TYR A 461 -5.21 -5.09 -3.51
CA TYR A 461 -3.81 -4.85 -3.18
C TYR A 461 -3.13 -4.06 -4.31
N ILE A 462 -2.75 -2.81 -4.01
CA ILE A 462 -1.93 -1.99 -4.91
C ILE A 462 -0.47 -2.35 -4.71
N VAL A 463 0.09 -3.05 -5.69
CA VAL A 463 1.42 -3.67 -5.58
C VAL A 463 2.50 -2.66 -5.98
N HIS A 464 3.57 -2.61 -5.19
CA HIS A 464 4.78 -1.86 -5.57
C HIS A 464 5.37 -2.44 -6.87
N PRO A 465 5.79 -1.62 -7.84
CA PRO A 465 6.44 -2.13 -9.04
C PRO A 465 7.61 -3.09 -8.75
N ASP A 466 8.51 -2.73 -7.83
CA ASP A 466 9.64 -3.60 -7.43
C ASP A 466 9.22 -4.93 -6.80
N HIS A 467 8.13 -4.95 -6.01
CA HIS A 467 7.68 -6.19 -5.36
C HIS A 467 7.03 -7.16 -6.35
N PHE A 468 6.45 -6.67 -7.44
CA PHE A 468 5.75 -7.51 -8.41
C PHE A 468 6.72 -8.47 -9.15
N GLN A 469 7.99 -8.07 -9.31
CA GLN A 469 9.05 -8.86 -9.97
C GLN A 469 10.15 -9.33 -9.01
N GLY A 470 10.01 -9.05 -7.71
CA GLY A 470 11.04 -9.32 -6.72
C GLY A 470 10.56 -10.24 -5.62
N ASP A 471 11.38 -10.33 -4.57
CA ASP A 471 11.04 -11.08 -3.38
C ASP A 471 10.15 -10.26 -2.43
N VAL A 472 9.13 -10.93 -1.92
CA VAL A 472 8.26 -10.45 -0.86
C VAL A 472 8.26 -11.46 0.28
N LEU A 473 8.00 -10.95 1.48
CA LEU A 473 7.92 -11.80 2.65
C LEU A 473 6.67 -12.70 2.56
N LYS A 474 6.89 -14.02 2.61
CA LYS A 474 5.85 -15.07 2.63
C LYS A 474 5.18 -15.19 4.00
N ILE A 475 4.06 -15.90 4.06
CA ILE A 475 3.46 -16.34 5.33
C ILE A 475 4.28 -17.56 5.79
N PRO A 476 4.81 -17.60 7.03
CA PRO A 476 5.69 -18.69 7.45
C PRO A 476 4.97 -20.03 7.46
N GLU A 477 5.71 -21.10 7.13
CA GLU A 477 5.20 -22.47 7.04
C GLU A 477 4.49 -22.92 8.33
N ALA A 478 5.01 -22.54 9.49
CA ALA A 478 4.44 -22.87 10.80
C ALA A 478 3.01 -22.36 11.00
N TYR A 479 2.58 -21.36 10.21
CA TYR A 479 1.23 -20.81 10.25
C TYR A 479 0.42 -21.10 8.98
N LYS A 480 0.97 -21.92 8.09
CA LYS A 480 0.15 -22.55 7.07
C LYS A 480 -0.75 -23.53 7.79
N PHE A 481 -2.01 -23.15 7.90
CA PHE A 481 -3.05 -24.00 8.47
C PHE A 481 -2.99 -25.39 7.85
N LYS A 482 -3.07 -26.43 8.68
CA LYS A 482 -3.16 -27.80 8.20
C LYS A 482 -4.49 -27.97 7.47
N LYS A 483 -4.43 -28.53 6.25
CA LYS A 483 -5.59 -28.69 5.37
C LYS A 483 -6.73 -29.49 6.02
N ASP A 484 -6.38 -30.33 7.00
CA ASP A 484 -7.29 -31.24 7.71
C ASP A 484 -8.12 -30.55 8.81
N GLU A 485 -7.83 -29.29 9.15
CA GLU A 485 -8.55 -28.55 10.21
C GLU A 485 -9.85 -27.90 9.74
N PHE A 486 -10.20 -28.01 8.45
CA PHE A 486 -11.43 -27.45 7.91
C PHE A 486 -12.19 -28.44 7.03
N LEU A 487 -13.23 -29.04 7.60
CA LEU A 487 -14.36 -29.56 6.82
C LEU A 487 -15.26 -28.36 6.48
N GLU A 488 -15.34 -28.02 5.19
CA GLU A 488 -16.42 -27.17 4.68
C GLU A 488 -17.75 -27.79 5.16
N LYS A 489 -18.47 -27.11 6.06
CA LYS A 489 -19.88 -27.41 6.27
C LYS A 489 -20.58 -27.09 4.95
N LYS A 490 -20.84 -28.13 4.17
CA LYS A 490 -21.55 -28.09 2.89
C LYS A 490 -22.90 -27.39 3.00
#